data_AF-A0A2N1PE45-F1
#
_entry.id   AF-A0A2N1PE45-F1
#
_cell.length_a   1.000
_cell.length_b   1.000
_cell.length_c   1.000
_cell.angle_alpha   90.00
_cell.angle_beta   90.00
_cell.angle_gamma   90.00
#
_symmetry.space_group_name_H-M   'P 1'
#
loop_
_entity.id
_entity.type
_entity.pdbx_description
1 polymer ?
#
loop_
_entity_poly.entity_id
_entity_poly.type
_entity_poly.pdbx_seq_one_letter_code
_entity_poly.pdbx_strand_id
1 'polypeptide(L)'
;MTSLSYNQMQHASDINDYGYYPVQLLWDDLLLGIYLNDLVGYDYQKLNMPIRKTNRHIRLLQTLDMNHHVLLAEVLKYKLQIRQSLLKAYFTNKDFNVTIRLVKRFKTKMRAYIISTENMWHERYSPFGLEVLQNRLFAQIRRADEALYWIDAYVNGKTETIPFFEVVISKEGYLPVKHIDLAFSSKQ
;
A
#
# COMPACT_ATOMS: atom_id res chain seq x y z
N MET A 1 -1.72 -20.93 -20.38
CA MET A 1 -1.75 -21.10 -18.91
C MET A 1 -2.90 -22.03 -18.56
N THR A 2 -2.66 -23.05 -17.74
CA THR A 2 -3.72 -23.87 -17.14
C THR A 2 -4.57 -22.96 -16.24
N SER A 3 -5.89 -22.98 -16.42
CA SER A 3 -6.80 -22.29 -15.50
C SER A 3 -6.51 -22.75 -14.07
N LEU A 4 -6.37 -21.82 -13.13
CA LEU A 4 -6.22 -22.15 -11.71
C LEU A 4 -7.37 -23.07 -11.29
N SER A 5 -7.05 -24.11 -10.53
CA SER A 5 -8.07 -24.97 -9.97
C SER A 5 -8.95 -24.20 -8.99
N TYR A 6 -10.18 -24.67 -8.79
CA TYR A 6 -11.09 -24.11 -7.78
C TYR A 6 -10.43 -24.02 -6.40
N ASN A 7 -9.70 -25.06 -6.00
CA ASN A 7 -8.98 -25.13 -4.73
C ASN A 7 -7.89 -24.03 -4.63
N GLN A 8 -7.12 -23.81 -5.69
CA GLN A 8 -6.14 -22.72 -5.74
C GLN A 8 -6.81 -21.33 -5.60
N MET A 9 -7.95 -21.12 -6.27
CA MET A 9 -8.69 -19.86 -6.15
C MET A 9 -9.26 -19.66 -4.74
N GLN A 10 -9.73 -20.73 -4.10
CA GLN A 10 -10.15 -20.69 -2.71
C GLN A 10 -8.99 -20.31 -1.79
N HIS A 11 -7.83 -20.95 -1.94
CA HIS A 11 -6.66 -20.58 -1.16
C HIS A 11 -6.28 -19.12 -1.36
N ALA A 12 -6.27 -18.60 -2.59
CA ALA A 12 -5.99 -17.20 -2.86
C ALA A 12 -6.99 -16.24 -2.19
N SER A 13 -8.25 -16.63 -1.99
CA SER A 13 -9.26 -15.77 -1.37
C SER A 13 -9.19 -15.76 0.16
N ASP A 14 -8.52 -16.72 0.81
CA ASP A 14 -8.35 -16.79 2.27
C ASP A 14 -7.76 -15.50 2.87
N ILE A 15 -7.01 -14.73 2.07
CA ILE A 15 -6.43 -13.44 2.50
C ILE A 15 -7.47 -12.42 2.97
N ASN A 16 -8.72 -12.55 2.53
CA ASN A 16 -9.83 -11.67 2.95
C ASN A 16 -10.18 -11.83 4.45
N ASP A 17 -9.80 -12.95 5.08
CA ASP A 17 -10.12 -13.24 6.49
C ASP A 17 -8.97 -12.91 7.46
N TYR A 18 -7.99 -12.12 7.00
CA TYR A 18 -6.76 -11.85 7.77
C TYR A 18 -6.84 -10.61 8.64
N GLY A 19 -8.03 -10.04 8.81
CA GLY A 19 -8.27 -8.87 9.63
C GLY A 19 -7.94 -7.56 8.92
N TYR A 20 -7.92 -7.57 7.58
CA TYR A 20 -7.92 -6.39 6.73
C TYR A 20 -8.58 -6.72 5.40
N TYR A 21 -8.99 -5.70 4.66
CA TYR A 21 -9.57 -5.82 3.33
C TYR A 21 -8.49 -5.58 2.25
N PRO A 22 -8.10 -6.59 1.47
CA PRO A 22 -7.00 -6.50 0.51
C PRO A 22 -7.13 -5.35 -0.49
N VAL A 23 -8.34 -5.14 -1.04
CA VAL A 23 -8.59 -4.08 -2.04
C VAL A 23 -8.41 -2.70 -1.43
N GLN A 24 -8.95 -2.47 -0.24
CA GLN A 24 -8.83 -1.18 0.46
C GLN A 24 -7.37 -0.92 0.80
N LEU A 25 -6.67 -1.92 1.33
CA LEU A 25 -5.25 -1.83 1.64
C LEU A 25 -4.39 -1.59 0.39
N LEU A 26 -4.70 -2.22 -0.75
CA LEU A 26 -3.94 -2.03 -1.99
C LEU A 26 -3.93 -0.56 -2.41
N TRP A 27 -5.05 0.13 -2.28
CA TRP A 27 -5.21 1.52 -2.69
C TRP A 27 -4.87 2.54 -1.61
N ASP A 28 -4.79 2.13 -0.35
CA ASP A 28 -4.55 3.04 0.78
C ASP A 28 -3.20 3.77 0.68
N ASP A 29 -3.12 5.01 1.15
CA ASP A 29 -1.84 5.75 1.09
C ASP A 29 -0.84 5.26 2.16
N LEU A 30 0.46 5.30 1.87
CA LEU A 30 1.48 4.85 2.85
C LEU A 30 1.63 5.79 4.06
N LEU A 31 1.39 7.09 3.87
CA LEU A 31 1.49 8.08 4.94
C LEU A 31 0.13 8.39 5.54
N LEU A 32 -0.82 8.86 4.71
CA LEU A 32 -2.15 9.23 5.18
C LEU A 32 -2.90 8.00 5.70
N GLY A 33 -2.87 6.88 4.96
CA GLY A 33 -3.40 5.60 5.40
C GLY A 33 -4.81 5.66 5.98
N ILE A 34 -5.78 6.25 5.26
CA ILE A 34 -7.15 6.46 5.76
C ILE A 34 -7.75 5.14 6.25
N TYR A 35 -7.60 4.09 5.45
CA TYR A 35 -8.12 2.77 5.80
C TYR A 35 -7.35 2.17 7.00
N LEU A 36 -6.02 2.25 7.00
CA LEU A 36 -5.22 1.74 8.11
C LEU A 36 -5.42 2.53 9.41
N ASN A 37 -5.74 3.83 9.34
CA ASN A 37 -6.10 4.63 10.50
C ASN A 37 -7.41 4.14 11.13
N ASP A 38 -8.42 3.82 10.33
CA ASP A 38 -9.66 3.23 10.81
C ASP A 38 -9.43 1.84 11.41
N LEU A 39 -8.56 1.04 10.78
CA LEU A 39 -8.27 -0.33 11.22
C LEU A 39 -7.49 -0.40 12.55
N VAL A 40 -6.44 0.42 12.72
CA VAL A 40 -5.52 0.30 13.87
C VAL A 40 -5.24 1.59 14.61
N GLY A 41 -5.65 2.74 14.10
CA GLY A 41 -5.30 4.06 14.63
C GLY A 41 -3.78 4.22 14.75
N TYR A 42 -3.33 4.56 15.96
CA TYR A 42 -1.91 4.67 16.32
C TYR A 42 -1.34 3.42 17.01
N ASP A 43 -2.16 2.39 17.25
CA ASP A 43 -1.71 1.14 17.86
C ASP A 43 -1.10 0.20 16.81
N TYR A 44 0.21 0.32 16.61
CA TYR A 44 0.95 -0.47 15.65
C TYR A 44 1.00 -1.97 15.96
N GLN A 45 0.67 -2.40 17.19
CA GLN A 45 0.75 -3.81 17.59
C GLN A 45 -0.41 -4.63 17.01
N LYS A 46 -1.56 -3.99 16.74
CA LYS A 46 -2.70 -4.62 16.06
C LYS A 46 -2.35 -5.21 14.69
N LEU A 47 -1.30 -4.71 14.05
CA LEU A 47 -0.82 -5.20 12.75
C LEU A 47 -0.02 -6.51 12.83
N ASN A 48 0.42 -6.94 14.02
CA ASN A 48 1.22 -8.17 14.19
C ASN A 48 0.52 -9.41 13.64
N MET A 49 -0.78 -9.56 13.93
CA MET A 49 -1.54 -10.74 13.50
C MET A 49 -1.80 -10.74 11.98
N PRO A 50 -2.30 -9.65 11.36
CA PRO A 50 -2.38 -9.53 9.90
C PRO A 50 -1.09 -9.84 9.17
N ILE A 51 0.05 -9.30 9.64
CA ILE A 51 1.37 -9.55 9.04
C ILE A 51 1.75 -11.03 9.15
N ARG A 52 1.52 -11.65 10.31
CA ARG A 52 1.82 -13.08 10.52
C ARG A 52 0.98 -13.98 9.63
N LYS A 53 -0.34 -13.74 9.53
CA LYS A 53 -1.24 -14.49 8.65
C LYS A 53 -0.82 -14.34 7.19
N THR A 54 -0.57 -13.12 6.73
CA THR A 54 -0.13 -12.83 5.36
C THR A 54 1.21 -13.52 5.02
N ASN A 55 2.16 -13.57 5.95
CA ASN A 55 3.42 -14.31 5.75
C ASN A 55 3.21 -15.82 5.56
N ARG A 56 2.30 -16.44 6.32
CA ARG A 56 1.97 -17.86 6.16
C ARG A 56 1.32 -18.12 4.80
N HIS A 57 0.42 -17.23 4.41
CA HIS A 57 -0.29 -17.30 3.15
C HIS A 57 0.64 -17.15 1.93
N ILE A 58 1.60 -16.24 1.98
CA ILE A 58 2.65 -16.13 0.94
C ILE A 58 3.36 -17.47 0.74
N ARG A 59 3.74 -18.16 1.83
CA ARG A 59 4.41 -19.46 1.74
C ARG A 59 3.51 -20.52 1.12
N LEU A 60 2.23 -20.55 1.49
CA LEU A 60 1.24 -21.45 0.89
C LEU A 60 1.12 -21.21 -0.62
N LEU A 61 0.91 -19.95 -1.04
CA LEU A 61 0.80 -19.60 -2.46
C LEU A 61 2.06 -19.95 -3.27
N GLN A 62 3.25 -19.86 -2.67
CA GLN A 62 4.51 -20.30 -3.29
C GLN A 62 4.52 -21.82 -3.53
N THR A 63 4.04 -22.63 -2.58
CA THR A 63 3.93 -24.09 -2.77
C THR A 63 2.93 -24.49 -3.85
N LEU A 64 1.99 -23.60 -4.18
CA LEU A 64 0.97 -23.78 -5.22
C LEU A 64 1.35 -23.12 -6.57
N ASP A 65 2.56 -22.59 -6.70
CA ASP A 65 3.08 -21.86 -7.87
C ASP A 65 2.20 -20.67 -8.32
N MET A 66 1.57 -19.99 -7.36
CA MET A 66 0.64 -18.88 -7.63
C MET A 66 1.36 -17.52 -7.67
N ASN A 67 2.36 -17.39 -8.55
CA ASN A 67 3.31 -16.27 -8.55
C ASN A 67 2.66 -14.86 -8.56
N HIS A 68 1.61 -14.65 -9.35
CA HIS A 68 0.89 -13.36 -9.37
C HIS A 68 0.27 -13.02 -8.00
N HIS A 69 -0.33 -14.01 -7.34
CA HIS A 69 -0.98 -13.85 -6.04
C HIS A 69 0.06 -13.67 -4.93
N VAL A 70 1.21 -14.35 -5.03
CA VAL A 70 2.36 -14.13 -4.14
C VAL A 70 2.80 -12.66 -4.18
N LEU A 71 2.95 -12.09 -5.38
CA LEU A 71 3.36 -10.70 -5.55
C LEU A 71 2.36 -9.72 -4.91
N LEU A 72 1.06 -9.94 -5.13
CA LEU A 72 0.03 -9.13 -4.47
C LEU A 72 0.10 -9.23 -2.94
N ALA A 73 0.17 -10.45 -2.40
CA ALA A 73 0.25 -10.66 -0.95
C ALA A 73 1.53 -10.04 -0.36
N GLU A 74 2.66 -10.07 -1.08
CA GLU A 74 3.88 -9.38 -0.68
C GLU A 74 3.72 -7.86 -0.65
N VAL A 75 3.09 -7.26 -1.66
CA VAL A 75 2.77 -5.83 -1.69
C VAL A 75 1.94 -5.44 -0.46
N LEU A 76 0.84 -6.16 -0.21
CA LEU A 76 -0.04 -5.92 0.94
C LEU A 76 0.69 -6.07 2.28
N LYS A 77 1.48 -7.13 2.43
CA LYS A 77 2.34 -7.32 3.60
C LYS A 77 3.27 -6.13 3.83
N TYR A 78 3.93 -5.64 2.79
CA TYR A 78 4.84 -4.50 2.95
C TYR A 78 4.10 -3.24 3.37
N LYS A 79 2.88 -2.99 2.91
CA LYS A 79 2.07 -1.85 3.39
C LYS A 79 1.78 -1.96 4.90
N LEU A 80 1.37 -3.13 5.37
CA LEU A 80 1.17 -3.39 6.81
C LEU A 80 2.46 -3.18 7.62
N GLN A 81 3.58 -3.71 7.13
CA GLN A 81 4.88 -3.57 7.78
C GLN A 81 5.38 -2.12 7.80
N ILE A 82 5.19 -1.38 6.69
CA ILE A 82 5.53 0.04 6.61
C ILE A 82 4.73 0.81 7.65
N ARG A 83 3.41 0.62 7.71
CA ARG A 83 2.57 1.31 8.70
C ARG A 83 3.01 1.00 10.13
N GLN A 84 3.24 -0.27 10.44
CA GLN A 84 3.72 -0.68 11.75
C GLN A 84 5.05 0.00 12.12
N SER A 85 6.01 -0.04 11.20
CA SER A 85 7.34 0.55 11.40
C SER A 85 7.27 2.07 11.50
N LEU A 86 6.44 2.71 10.68
CA LEU A 86 6.28 4.16 10.61
C LEU A 86 5.67 4.71 11.90
N LEU A 87 4.62 4.07 12.43
CA LEU A 87 4.02 4.44 13.70
C LEU A 87 5.00 4.29 14.87
N LYS A 88 5.69 3.14 14.94
CA LYS A 88 6.71 2.91 15.98
C LYS A 88 7.85 3.93 15.89
N ALA A 89 8.30 4.24 14.67
CA ALA A 89 9.34 5.24 14.43
C ALA A 89 8.90 6.62 14.88
N TYR A 90 7.75 7.09 14.40
CA TYR A 90 7.28 8.45 14.66
C TYR A 90 6.91 8.68 16.12
N PHE A 91 6.22 7.74 16.77
CA PHE A 91 5.69 7.97 18.12
C PHE A 91 6.58 7.46 19.26
N THR A 92 7.57 6.60 18.99
CA THR A 92 8.33 5.95 20.07
C THR A 92 9.83 6.23 20.03
N ASN A 93 10.52 5.92 18.94
CA ASN A 93 11.99 5.87 18.95
C ASN A 93 12.69 6.82 17.97
N LYS A 94 11.95 7.51 17.10
CA LYS A 94 12.45 8.42 16.06
C LYS A 94 13.44 7.81 15.06
N ASP A 95 13.51 6.47 14.99
CA ASP A 95 14.37 5.73 14.05
C ASP A 95 13.57 5.18 12.86
N PHE A 96 13.79 5.77 11.68
CA PHE A 96 13.10 5.41 10.44
C PHE A 96 13.88 4.43 9.55
N ASN A 97 15.04 3.92 9.97
CA ASN A 97 15.89 3.06 9.13
C ASN A 97 15.16 1.81 8.65
N VAL A 98 14.37 1.18 9.52
CA VAL A 98 13.54 0.01 9.16
C VAL A 98 12.48 0.42 8.14
N THR A 99 11.77 1.52 8.38
CA THR A 99 10.71 2.03 7.50
C THR A 99 11.26 2.32 6.10
N ILE A 100 12.39 3.01 5.99
CA ILE A 100 13.05 3.32 4.71
C ILE A 100 13.37 2.05 3.92
N ARG A 101 13.93 1.02 4.58
CA ARG A 101 14.22 -0.28 3.94
C ARG A 101 12.94 -0.97 3.45
N LEU A 102 11.88 -0.93 4.24
CA LEU A 102 10.59 -1.52 3.87
C LEU A 102 9.96 -0.80 2.67
N VAL A 103 9.98 0.54 2.65
CA VAL A 103 9.47 1.33 1.52
C VAL A 103 10.24 1.04 0.23
N LYS A 104 11.57 0.92 0.30
CA LYS A 104 12.38 0.52 -0.86
C LYS A 104 12.01 -0.88 -1.37
N ARG A 105 11.82 -1.84 -0.47
CA ARG A 105 11.39 -3.21 -0.84
C ARG A 105 9.97 -3.24 -1.41
N PHE A 106 9.06 -2.45 -0.85
CA PHE A 106 7.71 -2.25 -1.38
C PHE A 106 7.76 -1.81 -2.85
N LYS A 107 8.55 -0.78 -3.19
CA LYS A 107 8.69 -0.32 -4.57
C LYS A 107 9.14 -1.43 -5.52
N THR A 108 10.12 -2.24 -5.11
CA THR A 108 10.58 -3.39 -5.91
C THR A 108 9.46 -4.40 -6.13
N LYS A 109 8.70 -4.76 -5.09
CA LYS A 109 7.59 -5.71 -5.23
C LYS A 109 6.41 -5.14 -6.01
N MET A 110 6.13 -3.85 -5.86
CA MET A 110 5.08 -3.16 -6.61
C MET A 110 5.38 -3.18 -8.11
N ARG A 111 6.63 -2.94 -8.53
CA ARG A 111 7.03 -3.05 -9.94
C ARG A 111 6.86 -4.47 -10.47
N ALA A 112 7.28 -5.49 -9.71
CA ALA A 112 7.08 -6.87 -10.10
C ALA A 112 5.58 -7.22 -10.23
N TYR A 113 4.75 -6.72 -9.31
CA TYR A 113 3.30 -6.90 -9.37
C TYR A 113 2.66 -6.20 -10.58
N ILE A 114 3.10 -4.98 -10.91
CA ILE A 114 2.67 -4.27 -12.13
C ILE A 114 2.96 -5.10 -13.37
N ILE A 115 4.20 -5.53 -13.56
CA ILE A 115 4.60 -6.35 -14.72
C ILE A 115 3.75 -7.63 -14.79
N SER A 116 3.54 -8.30 -13.65
CA SER A 116 2.71 -9.50 -13.60
C SER A 116 1.24 -9.21 -13.94
N THR A 117 0.72 -8.05 -13.55
CA THR A 117 -0.65 -7.61 -13.87
C THR A 117 -0.79 -7.31 -15.35
N GLU A 118 0.17 -6.61 -15.95
CA GLU A 118 0.20 -6.28 -17.37
C GLU A 118 0.25 -7.56 -18.23
N ASN A 119 1.13 -8.50 -17.89
CA ASN A 119 1.21 -9.79 -18.57
C ASN A 119 -0.12 -10.55 -18.50
N MET A 120 -0.70 -10.65 -17.30
CA MET A 120 -2.01 -11.30 -17.11
C MET A 120 -3.11 -10.60 -17.91
N TRP A 121 -3.07 -9.27 -18.02
CA TRP A 121 -4.05 -8.50 -18.77
C TRP A 121 -3.95 -8.76 -20.27
N HIS A 122 -2.74 -8.63 -20.85
CA HIS A 122 -2.50 -8.87 -22.27
C HIS A 122 -2.87 -10.28 -22.72
N GLU A 123 -2.76 -11.27 -21.83
CA GLU A 123 -3.16 -12.66 -22.12
C GLU A 123 -4.69 -12.85 -22.16
N ARG A 124 -5.48 -11.99 -21.50
CA ARG A 124 -6.90 -12.26 -21.22
C ARG A 124 -7.87 -11.23 -21.78
N TYR A 125 -7.41 -10.00 -21.98
CA TYR A 125 -8.26 -8.86 -22.30
C TYR A 125 -7.66 -8.02 -23.43
N SER A 126 -8.50 -7.17 -24.03
CA SER A 126 -8.03 -6.13 -24.96
C SER A 126 -7.12 -5.13 -24.25
N PRO A 127 -6.20 -4.44 -24.95
CA PRO A 127 -5.29 -3.47 -24.32
C PRO A 127 -6.00 -2.28 -23.64
N PHE A 128 -7.23 -1.93 -24.06
CA PHE A 128 -7.99 -0.82 -23.48
C PHE A 128 -8.41 -1.09 -22.03
N GLY A 129 -8.27 -0.08 -21.16
CA GLY A 129 -8.55 -0.15 -19.73
C GLY A 129 -7.33 -0.48 -18.88
N LEU A 130 -6.27 -1.04 -19.49
CA LEU A 130 -5.01 -1.30 -18.79
C LEU A 130 -4.35 0.01 -18.31
N GLU A 131 -4.46 1.09 -19.08
CA GLU A 131 -3.91 2.41 -18.75
C GLU A 131 -4.45 2.93 -17.42
N VAL A 132 -5.71 2.63 -17.09
CA VAL A 132 -6.33 3.02 -15.81
C VAL A 132 -5.69 2.26 -14.65
N LEU A 133 -5.48 0.95 -14.80
CA LEU A 133 -4.82 0.13 -13.79
C LEU A 133 -3.36 0.54 -13.62
N GLN A 134 -2.63 0.75 -14.72
CA GLN A 134 -1.26 1.23 -14.71
C GLN A 134 -1.16 2.55 -13.93
N ASN A 135 -1.99 3.54 -14.25
CA ASN A 135 -2.00 4.82 -13.55
C ASN A 135 -2.17 4.65 -12.03
N ARG A 136 -3.13 3.82 -11.60
CA ARG A 136 -3.37 3.59 -10.17
C ARG A 136 -2.22 2.85 -9.49
N LEU A 137 -1.64 1.84 -10.15
CA LEU A 137 -0.54 1.05 -9.57
C LEU A 137 0.77 1.84 -9.54
N PHE A 138 1.11 2.60 -10.59
CA PHE A 138 2.28 3.48 -10.62
C PHE A 138 2.15 4.64 -9.63
N ALA A 139 0.93 5.14 -9.39
CA ALA A 139 0.69 6.12 -8.33
C ALA A 139 1.16 5.60 -6.95
N GLN A 140 0.96 4.31 -6.63
CA GLN A 140 1.45 3.74 -5.38
C GLN A 140 2.99 3.80 -5.24
N ILE A 141 3.72 3.65 -6.35
CA ILE A 141 5.18 3.83 -6.36
C ILE A 141 5.52 5.30 -6.10
N ARG A 142 4.82 6.23 -6.74
CA ARG A 142 5.06 7.66 -6.49
C ARG A 142 4.75 8.05 -5.05
N ARG A 143 3.69 7.50 -4.44
CA ARG A 143 3.38 7.71 -3.02
C ARG A 143 4.45 7.15 -2.09
N ALA A 144 5.14 6.07 -2.49
CA ALA A 144 6.31 5.58 -1.77
C ALA A 144 7.51 6.55 -1.87
N ASP A 145 7.68 7.25 -2.99
CA ASP A 145 8.70 8.30 -3.11
C ASP A 145 8.38 9.50 -2.20
N GLU A 146 7.13 9.92 -2.16
CA GLU A 146 6.70 10.96 -1.22
C GLU A 146 6.89 10.53 0.24
N ALA A 147 6.61 9.28 0.58
CA ALA A 147 6.87 8.75 1.92
C ALA A 147 8.35 8.88 2.31
N LEU A 148 9.27 8.54 1.41
CA LEU A 148 10.70 8.69 1.66
C LEU A 148 11.11 10.15 1.78
N TYR A 149 10.57 11.04 0.94
CA TYR A 149 10.83 12.47 1.01
C TYR A 149 10.46 13.06 2.38
N TRP A 150 9.25 12.78 2.87
CA TRP A 150 8.79 13.31 4.16
C TRP A 150 9.55 12.73 5.35
N ILE A 151 9.92 11.45 5.28
CA ILE A 151 10.78 10.83 6.29
C ILE A 151 12.16 11.51 6.31
N ASP A 152 12.77 11.74 5.15
CA ASP A 152 14.07 12.43 5.04
C ASP A 152 13.99 13.87 5.59
N ALA A 153 12.96 14.61 5.20
CA ALA A 153 12.75 15.97 5.65
C ALA A 153 12.63 16.04 7.19
N TYR A 154 11.89 15.10 7.78
CA TYR A 154 11.72 14.99 9.23
C TYR A 154 13.04 14.63 9.93
N VAL A 155 13.72 13.57 9.47
CA VAL A 155 14.97 13.08 10.10
C VAL A 155 16.09 14.13 10.03
N ASN A 156 16.14 14.90 8.94
CA ASN A 156 17.15 15.96 8.76
C ASN A 156 16.73 17.32 9.34
N GLY A 157 15.63 17.40 10.09
CA GLY A 157 15.17 18.64 10.72
C GLY A 157 14.70 19.73 9.76
N LYS A 158 14.40 19.39 8.49
CA LYS A 158 13.80 20.33 7.52
C LYS A 158 12.33 20.59 7.82
N THR A 159 11.70 19.71 8.60
CA THR A 159 10.34 19.86 9.14
C THR A 159 10.30 19.29 10.56
N GLU A 160 9.50 19.89 11.43
CA GLU A 160 9.30 19.44 12.81
C GLU A 160 8.33 18.26 12.91
N THR A 161 7.50 18.05 11.88
CA THR A 161 6.47 17.00 11.84
C THR A 161 6.37 16.36 10.45
N ILE A 162 5.76 15.18 10.38
CA ILE A 162 5.31 14.59 9.11
C ILE A 162 3.84 15.01 8.95
N PRO A 163 3.48 15.88 7.99
CA PRO A 163 2.17 16.55 7.97
C PRO A 163 0.97 15.59 8.04
N PHE A 164 1.09 14.42 7.42
CA PHE A 164 0.02 13.41 7.37
C PHE A 164 -0.35 12.81 8.73
N PHE A 165 0.54 12.86 9.73
CA PHE A 165 0.24 12.41 11.08
C PHE A 165 -0.47 13.44 11.94
N GLU A 166 -0.44 14.71 11.54
CA GLU A 166 -1.08 15.83 12.22
C GLU A 166 -2.49 16.12 11.66
N VAL A 167 -2.90 15.42 10.59
CA VAL A 167 -4.23 15.57 10.00
C VAL A 167 -5.27 14.93 10.92
N VAL A 168 -6.11 15.76 11.53
CA VAL A 168 -7.36 15.29 12.15
C VAL A 168 -8.30 14.84 11.04
N ILE A 169 -8.52 13.53 10.92
CA ILE A 169 -9.45 12.97 9.94
C ILE A 169 -10.87 13.29 10.39
N SER A 170 -11.42 14.38 9.84
CA SER A 170 -12.84 14.71 9.97
C SER A 170 -13.55 14.36 8.66
N LYS A 171 -14.86 14.07 8.73
CA LYS A 171 -15.71 14.02 7.54
C LYS A 171 -15.85 15.44 7.00
N GLU A 172 -14.91 15.86 6.15
CA GLU A 172 -15.06 17.09 5.38
C GLU A 172 -16.20 16.91 4.36
N GLY A 173 -17.00 17.95 4.13
CA GLY A 173 -17.90 18.02 2.98
C GLY A 173 -17.13 18.04 1.66
N TYR A 174 -17.83 18.00 0.51
CA TYR A 174 -17.24 17.99 -0.83
C TYR A 174 -16.05 18.98 -0.99
N LEU A 175 -14.97 18.50 -1.64
CA LEU A 175 -13.75 19.19 -2.06
C LEU A 175 -13.49 20.54 -1.35
N PRO A 176 -12.62 20.58 -0.32
CA PRO A 176 -12.33 21.83 0.36
C PRO A 176 -11.74 22.85 -0.61
N VAL A 177 -12.22 24.10 -0.52
CA VAL A 177 -11.89 25.22 -1.41
C VAL A 177 -10.37 25.39 -1.63
N LYS A 178 -9.55 25.00 -0.65
CA LYS A 178 -8.08 24.97 -0.72
C LYS A 178 -7.50 24.13 -1.88
N HIS A 179 -8.28 23.25 -2.49
CA HIS A 179 -7.87 22.42 -3.63
C HIS A 179 -8.52 22.84 -4.97
N ILE A 180 -9.38 23.86 -4.97
CA ILE A 180 -10.06 24.32 -6.18
C ILE A 180 -9.05 24.84 -7.21
N ASP A 181 -7.99 25.51 -6.75
CA ASP A 181 -6.94 26.09 -7.59
C ASP A 181 -6.04 25.05 -8.29
N LEU A 182 -6.10 23.78 -7.89
CA LEU A 182 -5.30 22.71 -8.50
C LEU A 182 -5.92 22.13 -9.77
N ALA A 183 -7.24 22.27 -9.94
CA ALA A 183 -7.99 21.70 -11.05
C ALA A 183 -8.49 22.76 -12.06
N PHE A 184 -8.60 24.03 -11.65
CA PHE A 184 -9.02 25.12 -12.53
C PHE A 184 -7.81 25.93 -13.01
N SER A 185 -7.58 25.94 -14.33
CA SER A 185 -6.57 26.78 -14.99
C SER A 185 -7.06 28.22 -15.19
N SER A 186 -7.38 28.95 -14.13
CA SER A 186 -7.42 30.41 -14.20
C SER A 186 -7.55 31.03 -12.81
N LYS A 187 -6.47 31.68 -12.37
CA LYS A 187 -6.62 32.91 -11.59
C LYS A 187 -7.08 33.99 -12.57
N GLN A 188 -8.22 34.63 -12.30
CA GLN A 188 -8.50 35.96 -12.82
C GLN A 188 -7.70 36.99 -12.01
#